data_AF-A0A945DWX7-F1
#
_entry.id   AF-A0A945DWX7-F1
#
_cell.length_a   1.000
_cell.length_b   1.000
_cell.length_c   1.000
_cell.angle_alpha   90.00
_cell.angle_beta   90.00
_cell.angle_gamma   90.00
#
_symmetry.space_group_name_H-M   'P 1'
#
loop_
_entity.id
_entity.type
_entity.pdbx_description
1 polymer ?
#
loop_
_entity_poly.entity_id
_entity_poly.type
_entity_poly.pdbx_seq_one_letter_code
_entity_poly.pdbx_strand_id
1 'polypeptide(L)' 'VPIQREEPLKVELESFIRCVAEKQEPLVSGEAARQAIELALEITRQIQAQND' A
#
# COMPACT_ATOMS: atom_id res chain seq x y z
N VAL A 1 7.40 -10.15 11.59
CA VAL A 1 6.18 -9.57 12.21
C VAL A 1 5.15 -10.69 12.31
N PRO A 2 4.50 -10.91 13.47
CA PRO A 2 3.46 -11.93 13.59
C PRO A 2 2.29 -11.58 12.66
N ILE A 3 1.87 -12.53 11.82
CA ILE A 3 0.73 -12.35 10.92
C ILE A 3 -0.54 -12.71 11.70
N GLN A 4 -1.32 -11.71 12.08
CA GLN A 4 -2.66 -11.93 12.61
C GLN A 4 -3.54 -12.51 11.50
N ARG A 5 -4.22 -13.62 11.78
CA ARG A 5 -5.13 -14.29 10.85
C ARG A 5 -6.52 -13.67 10.92
N GLU A 6 -6.62 -12.45 10.43
CA GLU A 6 -7.88 -11.74 10.23
C GLU A 6 -8.19 -11.63 8.74
N GLU A 7 -9.44 -11.35 8.40
CA GLU A 7 -9.85 -11.16 7.00
C GLU A 7 -9.30 -9.81 6.50
N PRO A 8 -8.36 -9.79 5.53
CA PRO A 8 -7.57 -8.60 5.25
C PRO A 8 -8.40 -7.40 4.78
N LEU A 9 -9.43 -7.63 3.96
CA LEU A 9 -10.25 -6.55 3.42
C LEU A 9 -11.11 -5.91 4.51
N LYS A 10 -11.69 -6.72 5.41
CA LYS A 10 -12.41 -6.19 6.58
C LYS A 10 -11.51 -5.29 7.43
N VAL A 11 -10.29 -5.72 7.74
CA VAL A 11 -9.35 -4.92 8.54
C VAL A 11 -8.99 -3.60 7.83
N GLU A 12 -8.78 -3.65 6.51
CA GLU A 12 -8.50 -2.46 5.69
C GLU A 12 -9.67 -1.47 5.70
N LEU A 13 -10.90 -1.95 5.52
CA LEU A 13 -12.11 -1.13 5.54
C LEU A 13 -12.39 -0.50 6.92
N GLU A 14 -12.20 -1.26 8.00
CA GLU A 14 -12.31 -0.73 9.37
C GLU A 14 -11.27 0.36 9.63
N SER A 15 -10.04 0.16 9.17
CA SER A 15 -8.98 1.17 9.27
C SER A 15 -9.32 2.43 8.48
N PHE A 16 -9.85 2.29 7.27
CA PHE A 16 -10.27 3.42 6.44
C PHE A 16 -11.37 4.26 7.12
N ILE A 17 -12.44 3.61 7.60
CA ILE A 17 -13.55 4.31 8.29
C ILE A 17 -13.03 5.06 9.51
N ARG A 18 -12.16 4.43 10.32
CA ARG A 18 -11.55 5.07 11.49
C ARG A 18 -10.74 6.32 11.10
N CYS A 19 -9.89 6.22 10.08
CA CYS A 19 -9.07 7.36 9.63
C CYS A 19 -9.95 8.55 9.22
N VAL A 20 -11.05 8.29 8.51
CA VAL A 20 -12.00 9.33 8.10
C VAL A 20 -12.73 9.93 9.31
N ALA A 21 -13.25 9.09 10.20
CA ALA A 21 -13.99 9.53 11.37
C ALA A 21 -13.13 10.37 12.34
N GLU A 22 -11.88 9.96 12.53
CA GLU A 22 -10.95 10.58 13.49
C GLU A 22 -10.06 11.66 12.86
N LYS A 23 -10.17 11.88 11.54
CA LYS A 23 -9.28 12.78 10.76
C LYS A 23 -7.80 12.46 10.98
N GLN A 24 -7.48 11.17 11.05
CA GLN A 24 -6.12 10.68 11.20
C GLN A 24 -5.47 10.46 9.84
N GLU A 25 -4.14 10.57 9.81
CA GLU A 25 -3.37 10.18 8.64
C GLU A 25 -3.47 8.65 8.45
N PRO A 26 -3.79 8.18 7.23
CA PRO A 26 -3.86 6.74 6.96
C PRO A 26 -2.48 6.09 7.07
N LEU A 27 -2.46 4.81 7.43
CA LEU A 27 -1.22 4.01 7.51
C LEU A 27 -0.41 4.05 6.21
N VAL A 28 -1.09 4.11 5.07
CA VAL A 28 -0.48 4.35 3.76
C VAL A 28 -1.03 5.68 3.24
N SER A 29 -0.17 6.71 3.26
CA SER A 29 -0.50 8.03 2.70
C SER A 29 -0.48 8.02 1.17
N GLY A 30 -1.08 9.03 0.55
CA GLY A 30 -1.04 9.19 -0.91
C GLY A 30 0.38 9.35 -1.44
N GLU A 31 1.25 10.02 -0.67
CA GLU A 31 2.66 10.17 -1.02
C GLU A 31 3.42 8.84 -0.93
N ALA A 32 3.17 8.04 0.12
CA ALA A 32 3.74 6.70 0.22
C ALA A 32 3.28 5.79 -0.94
N ALA A 33 1.99 5.87 -1.32
CA ALA A 33 1.45 5.12 -2.45
C ALA A 33 2.11 5.53 -3.78
N ARG A 34 2.30 6.84 -4.01
CA ARG A 34 2.98 7.38 -5.20
C ARG A 34 4.42 6.84 -5.30
N GLN A 35 5.19 6.92 -4.21
CA GLN A 35 6.57 6.42 -4.16
C GLN A 35 6.64 4.92 -4.43
N ALA A 36 5.71 4.13 -3.85
CA ALA A 36 5.65 2.70 -4.09
C ALA A 36 5.38 2.36 -5.57
N ILE A 37 4.47 3.09 -6.22
CA ILE A 37 4.17 2.92 -7.65
C ILE A 37 5.38 3.30 -8.51
N GLU A 38 6.05 4.42 -8.23
CA GLU A 38 7.25 4.83 -8.96
C GLU A 38 8.35 3.77 -8.91
N LEU A 39 8.59 3.22 -7.72
CA LEU A 39 9.54 2.14 -7.52
C LEU A 39 9.12 0.87 -8.27
N ALA A 40 7.84 0.49 -8.20
CA ALA A 40 7.33 -0.68 -8.92
C ALA A 40 7.49 -0.54 -10.44
N LEU A 41 7.24 0.66 -10.98
CA LEU A 41 7.45 0.96 -12.40
C LEU A 41 8.93 0.88 -12.78
N GLU A 42 9.83 1.35 -11.92
CA GLU A 42 11.27 1.26 -12.14
C GLU A 42 11.74 -0.19 -12.19
N ILE A 43 11.33 -1.00 -11.22
CA ILE A 43 11.63 -2.45 -11.20
C ILE A 43 11.08 -3.12 -12.46
N THR A 44 9.86 -2.77 -12.87
CA THR A 44 9.23 -3.34 -14.09
C THR A 44 10.04 -3.02 -15.34
N ARG A 45 10.54 -1.78 -15.49
CA ARG A 45 11.41 -1.40 -16.61
C ARG A 45 12.71 -2.19 -16.62
N GLN A 46 13.33 -2.38 -15.45
CA GLN A 46 14.58 -3.15 -15.34
C GLN A 46 14.38 -4.62 -15.71
N ILE A 47 13.27 -5.23 -15.27
CA ILE A 47 12.92 -6.60 -15.64
C ILE A 47 12.72 -6.73 -17.15
N GLN A 48 12.04 -5.77 -17.79
CA GLN A 48 11.82 -5.77 -19.23
C GLN A 48 13.14 -5.67 -19.99
N ALA A 49 13.98 -4.69 -19.66
CA ALA A 49 15.27 -4.49 -20.31
C ALA A 49 16.26 -5.66 -20.13
N GLN A 50 16.13 -6.44 -19.05
CA GLN A 50 16.95 -7.64 -18.81
C GLN A 50 16.48 -8.87 -19.62
N ASN A 51 15.22 -8.88 -20.05
CA ASN A 51 14.60 -9.98 -20.80
C ASN A 51 14.67 -9.78 -22.34
N ASP A 52 15.14 -8.62 -22.79
CA ASP A 52 15.42 -8.27 -24.19
C ASP A 52 16.90 -8.56 -24.55
#